data_AF-A0A2X2X2Z7-F1
#
_entry.id   AF-A0A2X2X2Z7-F1
#
_cell.length_a   1.000
_cell.length_b   1.000
_cell.length_c   1.000
_cell.angle_alpha   90.00
_cell.angle_beta   90.00
_cell.angle_gamma   90.00
#
_symmetry.space_group_name_H-M   'P 1'
#
loop_
_entity.id
_entity.type
_entity.pdbx_description
1 polymer ?
#
loop_
_entity_poly.entity_id
_entity_poly.type
_entity_poly.pdbx_seq_one_letter_code
_entity_poly.pdbx_strand_id
1 'polypeptide(L)'
;MKTKQELKQYFENGDIPKQEEFWDWQESYWHKDEKISQDNISGLVDSLKTKLNAPNSGGSGFYFITYNSPWTTYQKINLDSYFLTSWNGSNFVSSNLYYDNGKIGIGTKMPTEVFQVEGNIKTQGLILSNPQYIPANAGARNLTMKNDGTIGWTDRPAENLNHIPLSGTEQGKPITGDLEIHISSGDKRIRSNDGTSYIEFREDGLLEMNNKSGGNVYISGLDIYGSQPQGQGIVGSYYYGDSYQDNSFIQKKYADKQQSYSKEEVKTGGLWINNKPIYRKTVVFTQIPRNGIIELEPHFGDMEVIVSNQMFTEWYNMDAAFSGNQFKGLAFISLDTLLATIELKDAPDYNYSNIESFTLTIEYTKKSDVPV
;
A
#
# COMPACT_ATOMS: atom_id res chain seq x y z
N MET A 1 -48.54 -107.71 10.97
CA MET A 1 -48.73 -107.65 12.42
C MET A 1 -50.22 -107.59 12.75
N LYS A 2 -50.73 -108.47 13.62
CA LYS A 2 -52.09 -108.35 14.16
C LYS A 2 -52.18 -107.15 15.10
N THR A 3 -53.27 -106.42 15.06
CA THR A 3 -53.48 -105.26 15.94
C THR A 3 -53.64 -105.72 17.39
N LYS A 4 -53.36 -104.83 18.33
CA LYS A 4 -53.60 -105.06 19.77
C LYS A 4 -55.04 -105.51 20.06
N GLN A 5 -56.02 -105.00 19.31
CA GLN A 5 -57.43 -105.33 19.49
C GLN A 5 -57.74 -106.76 19.02
N GLU A 6 -57.16 -107.18 17.90
CA GLU A 6 -57.29 -108.55 17.40
C GLU A 6 -56.63 -109.55 18.34
N LEU A 7 -55.40 -109.28 18.80
CA LEU A 7 -54.71 -110.14 19.78
C LEU A 7 -55.47 -110.26 21.10
N LYS A 8 -56.14 -109.19 21.55
CA LYS A 8 -56.96 -109.22 22.77
C LYS A 8 -58.12 -110.23 22.66
N GLN A 9 -58.72 -110.37 21.48
CA GLN A 9 -59.81 -111.33 21.26
C GLN A 9 -59.35 -112.79 21.40
N TYR A 10 -58.10 -113.10 21.05
CA TYR A 10 -57.52 -114.44 21.27
C TYR A 10 -57.54 -114.77 22.77
N PHE A 11 -57.01 -113.86 23.59
CA PHE A 11 -57.00 -114.03 25.04
C PHE A 11 -58.41 -114.08 25.66
N GLU A 12 -59.36 -113.29 25.15
CA GLU A 12 -60.76 -113.28 25.63
C GLU A 12 -61.52 -114.58 25.31
N ASN A 13 -61.22 -115.22 24.18
CA ASN A 13 -61.85 -116.47 23.76
C ASN A 13 -61.11 -117.73 24.29
N GLY A 14 -59.99 -117.54 25.01
CA GLY A 14 -59.15 -118.64 25.51
C GLY A 14 -58.21 -119.26 24.45
N ASP A 15 -58.12 -118.63 23.27
CA ASP A 15 -57.20 -119.02 22.21
C ASP A 15 -55.79 -118.46 22.46
N ILE A 16 -54.77 -119.20 22.05
CA ILE A 16 -53.37 -118.81 22.23
C ILE A 16 -52.88 -118.19 20.91
N PRO A 17 -52.45 -116.91 20.89
CA PRO A 17 -51.85 -116.32 19.70
C PRO A 17 -50.55 -117.04 19.33
N LYS A 18 -50.18 -117.04 18.04
CA LYS A 18 -48.93 -117.67 17.62
C LYS A 18 -47.74 -116.92 18.21
N GLN A 19 -46.64 -117.64 18.46
CA GLN A 19 -45.42 -117.08 19.03
C GLN A 19 -44.93 -115.83 18.29
N GLU A 20 -44.93 -115.87 16.95
CA GLU A 20 -44.56 -114.74 16.09
C GLU A 20 -45.48 -113.53 16.29
N GLU A 21 -46.79 -113.75 16.45
CA GLU A 21 -47.76 -112.68 16.66
C GLU A 21 -47.59 -112.02 18.05
N PHE A 22 -47.15 -112.79 19.04
CA PHE A 22 -46.84 -112.29 20.38
C PHE A 22 -45.51 -111.52 20.42
N TRP A 23 -44.47 -111.99 19.72
CA TRP A 23 -43.19 -111.31 19.61
C TRP A 23 -43.30 -109.99 18.85
N ASP A 24 -43.97 -109.98 17.69
CA ASP A 24 -44.26 -108.75 16.95
C ASP A 24 -44.95 -107.71 17.85
N TRP A 25 -45.87 -108.15 18.72
CA TRP A 25 -46.56 -107.28 19.66
C TRP A 25 -45.62 -106.71 20.72
N GLN A 26 -44.74 -107.54 21.27
CA GLN A 26 -43.77 -107.09 22.27
C GLN A 26 -42.75 -106.10 21.67
N GLU A 27 -42.23 -106.38 20.46
CA GLU A 27 -41.28 -105.53 19.75
C GLU A 27 -41.91 -104.23 19.21
N SER A 28 -43.24 -104.13 19.14
CA SER A 28 -43.93 -102.90 18.74
C SER A 28 -43.93 -101.79 19.79
N TYR A 29 -43.54 -102.08 21.04
CA TYR A 29 -43.42 -101.10 22.11
C TYR A 29 -41.98 -100.65 22.31
N TRP A 30 -41.79 -99.38 22.67
CA TRP A 30 -40.49 -98.91 23.19
C TRP A 30 -40.26 -99.41 24.62
N HIS A 31 -39.07 -99.95 24.88
CA HIS A 31 -38.65 -100.39 26.20
C HIS A 31 -38.02 -99.25 27.02
N LYS A 32 -38.00 -99.39 28.35
CA LYS A 32 -37.54 -98.32 29.27
C LYS A 32 -36.10 -97.88 29.07
N ASP A 33 -35.29 -98.77 28.50
CA ASP A 33 -33.86 -98.57 28.31
C ASP A 33 -33.55 -97.98 26.92
N GLU A 34 -34.57 -97.80 26.09
CA GLU A 34 -34.46 -97.30 24.72
C GLU A 34 -34.75 -95.80 24.66
N LYS A 35 -33.98 -95.08 23.85
CA LYS A 35 -34.21 -93.66 23.59
C LYS A 35 -35.22 -93.51 22.45
N ILE A 36 -36.29 -92.74 22.67
CA ILE A 36 -37.26 -92.41 21.63
C ILE A 36 -36.69 -91.27 20.77
N SER A 37 -36.56 -91.49 19.46
CA SER A 37 -36.20 -90.44 18.51
C SER A 37 -37.29 -89.36 18.45
N GLN A 38 -36.90 -88.10 18.34
CA GLN A 38 -37.82 -86.97 18.19
C GLN A 38 -38.72 -87.11 16.96
N ASP A 39 -38.22 -87.72 15.88
CA ASP A 39 -38.99 -87.95 14.65
C ASP A 39 -40.17 -88.91 14.83
N ASN A 40 -40.12 -89.77 15.87
CA ASN A 40 -41.18 -90.72 16.19
C ASN A 40 -42.27 -90.12 17.09
N ILE A 41 -42.13 -88.86 17.52
CA ILE A 41 -43.08 -88.19 18.40
C ILE A 41 -44.01 -87.33 17.54
N SER A 42 -45.23 -87.85 17.32
CA SER A 42 -46.27 -87.14 16.56
C SER A 42 -46.54 -85.73 17.12
N GLY A 43 -46.55 -84.73 16.24
CA GLY A 43 -46.80 -83.33 16.61
C GLY A 43 -45.64 -82.59 17.29
N LEU A 44 -44.48 -83.23 17.52
CA LEU A 44 -43.33 -82.56 18.14
C LEU A 44 -42.76 -81.46 17.24
N VAL A 45 -42.55 -81.76 15.95
CA VAL A 45 -42.01 -80.79 14.99
C VAL A 45 -42.90 -79.56 14.89
N ASP A 46 -44.23 -79.73 14.84
CA ASP A 46 -45.16 -78.61 14.77
C ASP A 46 -45.22 -77.81 16.08
N SER A 47 -45.08 -78.49 17.23
CA SER A 47 -44.95 -77.86 18.54
C SER A 47 -43.64 -77.08 18.72
N LEU A 48 -42.57 -77.45 18.00
CA LEU A 48 -41.30 -76.72 18.00
C LEU A 48 -41.30 -75.55 17.01
N LYS A 49 -41.96 -75.68 15.85
CA LYS A 49 -42.15 -74.57 14.91
C LYS A 49 -42.82 -73.37 15.57
N THR A 50 -43.78 -73.61 16.47
CA THR A 50 -44.47 -72.54 17.19
C THR A 50 -43.62 -71.84 18.25
N LYS A 51 -42.49 -72.43 18.66
CA LYS A 51 -41.53 -71.80 19.60
C LYS A 51 -40.57 -70.82 18.95
N LEU A 52 -40.48 -70.78 17.62
CA LEU A 52 -39.72 -69.76 16.88
C LEU A 52 -40.60 -68.56 16.47
N ASN A 53 -41.92 -68.67 16.64
CA ASN A 53 -42.83 -67.57 16.34
C ASN A 53 -42.63 -66.42 17.34
N ALA A 54 -42.49 -65.21 16.82
CA ALA A 54 -42.51 -63.99 17.63
C ALA A 54 -43.80 -63.91 18.49
N PRO A 55 -43.81 -63.16 19.60
CA PRO A 55 -44.99 -63.08 20.46
C PRO A 55 -46.22 -62.61 19.68
N ASN A 56 -47.27 -63.43 19.66
CA ASN A 56 -48.56 -63.12 19.00
C ASN A 56 -49.36 -62.01 19.72
N SER A 57 -48.84 -61.42 20.79
CA SER A 57 -49.55 -60.52 21.70
C SER A 57 -48.98 -59.10 21.66
N GLY A 58 -49.13 -58.37 20.54
CA GLY A 58 -48.77 -56.93 20.53
C GLY A 58 -48.51 -56.21 19.20
N GLY A 59 -48.88 -56.80 18.05
CA GLY A 59 -48.87 -56.13 16.75
C GLY A 59 -47.62 -56.35 15.89
N SER A 60 -47.78 -56.10 14.58
CA SER A 60 -46.74 -56.22 13.56
C SER A 60 -45.50 -55.37 13.89
N GLY A 61 -44.31 -55.86 13.57
CA GLY A 61 -43.06 -55.13 13.77
C GLY A 61 -41.81 -56.00 13.60
N PHE A 62 -40.65 -55.38 13.67
CA PHE A 62 -39.37 -56.08 13.71
C PHE A 62 -39.01 -56.43 15.16
N TYR A 63 -38.52 -57.65 15.39
CA TYR A 63 -38.14 -58.15 16.69
C TYR A 63 -36.75 -58.76 16.63
N PHE A 64 -36.00 -58.68 17.73
CA PHE A 64 -34.75 -59.40 17.91
C PHE A 64 -34.82 -60.25 19.18
N ILE A 65 -34.04 -61.32 19.22
CA ILE A 65 -33.98 -62.24 20.36
C ILE A 65 -32.81 -61.80 21.25
N THR A 66 -33.09 -61.66 22.54
CA THR A 66 -32.08 -61.43 23.57
C THR A 66 -31.91 -62.69 24.40
N TYR A 67 -30.66 -63.06 24.68
CA TYR A 67 -30.33 -64.18 25.54
C TYR A 67 -30.02 -63.68 26.95
N ASN A 68 -30.98 -63.86 27.86
CA ASN A 68 -30.86 -63.51 29.27
C ASN A 68 -30.92 -64.82 30.06
N SER A 69 -29.78 -65.52 30.15
CA SER A 69 -29.68 -66.85 30.76
C SER A 69 -30.52 -66.97 32.05
N PRO A 70 -31.42 -67.96 32.18
CA PRO A 70 -31.62 -69.11 31.29
C PRO A 70 -32.66 -68.90 30.16
N TRP A 71 -33.21 -67.69 30.01
CA TRP A 71 -34.36 -67.41 29.14
C TRP A 71 -33.98 -66.66 27.85
N THR A 72 -34.72 -66.93 26.78
CA THR A 72 -34.71 -66.11 25.55
C THR A 72 -35.96 -65.24 25.52
N THR A 73 -35.78 -63.93 25.36
CA THR A 73 -36.90 -62.98 25.25
C THR A 73 -36.87 -62.28 23.90
N TYR A 74 -38.03 -62.20 23.25
CA TYR A 74 -38.22 -61.34 22.08
C TYR A 74 -38.35 -59.89 22.52
N GLN A 75 -37.56 -59.01 21.93
CA GLN A 75 -37.61 -57.58 22.14
C GLN A 75 -38.06 -56.90 20.83
N LYS A 76 -39.06 -56.02 20.92
CA LYS A 76 -39.57 -55.27 19.78
C LYS A 76 -38.62 -54.11 19.45
N ILE A 77 -38.31 -53.93 18.18
CA ILE A 77 -37.55 -52.79 17.68
C ILE A 77 -38.55 -51.65 17.42
N ASN A 78 -38.59 -50.68 18.33
CA ASN A 78 -39.47 -49.51 18.23
C ASN A 78 -38.64 -48.33 17.71
N LEU A 79 -38.76 -48.06 16.41
CA LEU A 79 -38.06 -46.95 15.74
C LEU A 79 -39.06 -45.97 15.17
N ASP A 80 -38.70 -44.70 15.23
CA ASP A 80 -39.40 -43.65 14.49
C ASP A 80 -39.05 -43.78 13.00
N SER A 81 -40.00 -43.45 12.13
CA SER A 81 -39.76 -43.45 10.68
C SER A 81 -38.55 -42.57 10.32
N TYR A 82 -37.77 -43.02 9.33
CA TYR A 82 -36.61 -42.30 8.78
C TYR A 82 -35.41 -42.15 9.70
N PHE A 83 -35.47 -42.62 10.95
CA PHE A 83 -34.30 -42.67 11.82
C PHE A 83 -33.48 -43.92 11.59
N LEU A 84 -32.17 -43.74 11.50
CA LEU A 84 -31.25 -44.88 11.49
C LEU A 84 -31.26 -45.56 12.86
N THR A 85 -31.23 -46.89 12.87
CA THR A 85 -31.18 -47.69 14.10
C THR A 85 -29.84 -47.50 14.83
N SER A 86 -29.87 -47.38 16.14
CA SER A 86 -28.69 -47.39 17.01
C SER A 86 -28.86 -48.36 18.18
N TRP A 87 -27.75 -48.88 18.68
CA TRP A 87 -27.71 -49.66 19.91
C TRP A 87 -27.34 -48.74 21.07
N ASN A 88 -28.19 -48.65 22.10
CA ASN A 88 -27.94 -47.80 23.26
C ASN A 88 -27.28 -48.51 24.45
N GLY A 89 -26.83 -49.76 24.27
CA GLY A 89 -26.32 -50.61 25.36
C GLY A 89 -27.32 -51.66 25.85
N SER A 90 -28.63 -51.45 25.63
CA SER A 90 -29.69 -52.34 26.10
C SER A 90 -30.74 -52.70 25.04
N ASN A 91 -30.99 -51.80 24.08
CA ASN A 91 -32.01 -51.99 23.05
C ASN A 91 -31.63 -51.27 21.74
N PHE A 92 -32.29 -51.65 20.64
CA PHE A 92 -32.29 -50.89 19.40
C PHE A 92 -33.25 -49.70 19.50
N VAL A 93 -32.74 -48.50 19.27
CA VAL A 93 -33.48 -47.23 19.37
C VAL A 93 -33.20 -46.33 18.17
N SER A 94 -34.07 -45.37 17.92
CA SER A 94 -33.83 -44.30 16.93
C SER A 94 -32.55 -43.54 17.29
N SER A 95 -31.64 -43.40 16.33
CA SER A 95 -30.44 -42.57 16.49
C SER A 95 -30.76 -41.07 16.33
N ASN A 96 -29.74 -40.21 16.41
CA ASN A 96 -29.87 -38.80 16.02
C ASN A 96 -29.69 -38.56 14.50
N LEU A 97 -29.50 -39.63 13.71
CA LEU A 97 -29.38 -39.59 12.25
C LEU A 97 -30.76 -39.80 11.62
N TYR A 98 -31.25 -38.78 10.94
CA TYR A 98 -32.48 -38.76 10.16
C TYR A 98 -32.15 -38.85 8.67
N TYR A 99 -32.79 -39.75 7.94
CA TYR A 99 -32.64 -39.90 6.49
C TYR A 99 -34.00 -39.92 5.81
N ASP A 100 -34.30 -38.88 5.04
CA ASP A 100 -35.53 -38.77 4.28
C ASP A 100 -35.27 -38.11 2.93
N ASN A 101 -35.88 -38.67 1.88
CA ASN A 101 -35.79 -38.17 0.51
C ASN A 101 -34.36 -37.80 0.04
N GLY A 102 -33.36 -38.62 0.37
CA GLY A 102 -31.97 -38.41 -0.03
C GLY A 102 -31.20 -37.38 0.81
N LYS A 103 -31.79 -36.82 1.87
CA LYS A 103 -31.14 -35.87 2.78
C LYS A 103 -30.84 -36.52 4.13
N ILE A 104 -29.69 -36.18 4.71
CA ILE A 104 -29.24 -36.65 6.02
C ILE A 104 -29.24 -35.47 7.00
N GLY A 105 -29.98 -35.59 8.08
CA GLY A 105 -29.96 -34.67 9.22
C GLY A 105 -29.32 -35.32 10.45
N ILE A 106 -28.40 -34.63 11.12
CA ILE A 106 -27.95 -34.96 12.47
C ILE A 106 -28.51 -33.93 13.43
N GLY A 107 -29.36 -34.37 14.36
CA GLY A 107 -30.03 -33.50 15.32
C GLY A 107 -31.24 -32.72 14.76
N THR A 108 -31.53 -32.85 13.46
CA THR A 108 -32.68 -32.21 12.80
C THR A 108 -33.51 -33.21 11.98
N LYS A 109 -34.84 -33.04 11.99
CA LYS A 109 -35.78 -33.84 11.18
C LYS A 109 -36.17 -33.15 9.87
N MET A 110 -35.71 -31.92 9.64
CA MET A 110 -36.06 -31.12 8.47
C MET A 110 -34.80 -30.59 7.79
N PRO A 111 -33.90 -31.47 7.30
CA PRO A 111 -32.68 -31.03 6.63
C PRO A 111 -33.03 -30.22 5.37
N THR A 112 -32.53 -28.98 5.29
CA THR A 112 -32.69 -28.13 4.10
C THR A 112 -31.71 -28.52 3.01
N GLU A 113 -30.54 -29.03 3.40
CA GLU A 113 -29.46 -29.49 2.52
C GLU A 113 -29.31 -31.02 2.51
N VAL A 114 -28.55 -31.57 1.56
CA VAL A 114 -28.29 -33.02 1.45
C VAL A 114 -27.65 -33.57 2.73
N PHE A 115 -26.82 -32.78 3.41
CA PHE A 115 -26.28 -33.10 4.72
C PHE A 115 -26.36 -31.86 5.62
N GLN A 116 -27.04 -31.97 6.75
CA GLN A 116 -27.15 -30.90 7.74
C GLN A 116 -26.88 -31.44 9.14
N VAL A 117 -26.07 -30.71 9.90
CA VAL A 117 -25.83 -30.98 11.32
C VAL A 117 -26.32 -29.78 12.11
N GLU A 118 -27.27 -29.99 13.01
CA GLU A 118 -27.70 -28.98 13.97
C GLU A 118 -26.77 -29.04 15.19
N GLY A 119 -25.60 -28.39 15.08
CA GLY A 119 -24.55 -28.38 16.10
C GLY A 119 -23.15 -28.17 15.53
N ASN A 120 -22.13 -28.28 16.39
CA ASN A 120 -20.73 -28.13 16.01
C ASN A 120 -20.15 -29.44 15.44
N ILE A 121 -19.35 -29.33 14.37
CA ILE A 121 -18.62 -30.47 13.79
C ILE A 121 -17.15 -30.37 14.19
N LYS A 122 -16.65 -31.37 14.92
CA LYS A 122 -15.21 -31.56 15.17
C LYS A 122 -14.69 -32.65 14.23
N THR A 123 -13.76 -32.28 13.33
CA THR A 123 -13.11 -33.22 12.41
C THR A 123 -11.59 -33.09 12.50
N GLN A 124 -10.86 -34.18 12.24
CA GLN A 124 -9.40 -34.16 12.11
C GLN A 124 -8.94 -33.57 10.77
N GLY A 125 -9.78 -33.69 9.73
CA GLY A 125 -9.52 -33.15 8.41
C GLY A 125 -10.82 -32.75 7.73
N LEU A 126 -10.81 -31.62 7.05
CA LEU A 126 -11.91 -31.16 6.20
C LEU A 126 -11.38 -30.98 4.79
N ILE A 127 -11.92 -31.74 3.84
CA ILE A 127 -11.60 -31.64 2.41
C ILE A 127 -12.87 -31.12 1.72
N LEU A 128 -12.77 -29.96 1.08
CA LEU A 128 -13.85 -29.36 0.30
C LEU A 128 -13.46 -29.39 -1.18
N SER A 129 -14.01 -30.36 -1.92
CA SER A 129 -13.77 -30.53 -3.35
C SER A 129 -14.86 -29.85 -4.16
N ASN A 130 -14.47 -28.91 -5.01
CA ASN A 130 -15.38 -28.18 -5.91
C ASN A 130 -16.62 -27.58 -5.21
N PRO A 131 -16.45 -26.73 -4.18
CA PRO A 131 -17.57 -26.12 -3.47
C PRO A 131 -18.49 -25.36 -4.43
N GLN A 132 -19.71 -25.86 -4.65
CA GLN A 132 -20.57 -25.44 -5.78
C GLN A 132 -21.29 -24.10 -5.61
N TYR A 133 -21.32 -23.52 -4.40
CA TYR A 133 -21.84 -22.17 -4.18
C TYR A 133 -20.71 -21.14 -4.30
N ILE A 134 -20.14 -21.01 -5.49
CA ILE A 134 -19.31 -19.84 -5.84
C ILE A 134 -20.29 -18.83 -6.45
N PRO A 135 -20.45 -17.61 -5.89
CA PRO A 135 -21.28 -16.58 -6.52
C PRO A 135 -20.81 -16.37 -7.97
N ALA A 136 -21.77 -16.34 -8.90
CA ALA A 136 -21.48 -16.21 -10.32
C ALA A 136 -20.58 -14.99 -10.61
N ASN A 137 -19.56 -15.16 -11.45
CA ASN A 137 -18.58 -14.15 -11.87
C ASN A 137 -17.53 -13.71 -10.84
N ALA A 138 -16.84 -14.64 -10.19
CA ALA A 138 -15.71 -14.31 -9.31
C ALA A 138 -14.40 -14.95 -9.81
N GLY A 139 -13.34 -14.14 -9.89
CA GLY A 139 -11.96 -14.63 -10.04
C GLY A 139 -11.51 -15.46 -8.83
N ALA A 140 -10.20 -15.56 -8.59
CA ALA A 140 -9.70 -16.25 -7.39
C ALA A 140 -10.31 -15.64 -6.11
N ARG A 141 -10.75 -16.49 -5.18
CA ARG A 141 -11.39 -16.13 -3.90
C ARG A 141 -10.70 -16.89 -2.78
N ASN A 142 -10.72 -16.32 -1.57
CA ASN A 142 -10.33 -17.04 -0.36
C ASN A 142 -11.58 -17.57 0.34
N LEU A 143 -11.52 -18.78 0.88
CA LEU A 143 -12.51 -19.27 1.84
C LEU A 143 -12.11 -18.73 3.22
N THR A 144 -12.97 -17.94 3.84
CA THR A 144 -12.66 -17.28 5.12
C THR A 144 -13.79 -17.42 6.12
N MET A 145 -13.45 -17.36 7.40
CA MET A 145 -14.42 -17.12 8.46
C MET A 145 -14.81 -15.63 8.45
N LYS A 146 -16.10 -15.34 8.44
CA LYS A 146 -16.65 -13.98 8.49
C LYS A 146 -16.95 -13.57 9.93
N ASN A 147 -17.10 -12.26 10.14
CA ASN A 147 -17.42 -11.69 11.46
C ASN A 147 -18.80 -12.11 11.99
N ASP A 148 -19.71 -12.55 11.11
CA ASP A 148 -21.01 -13.11 11.48
C ASP A 148 -20.93 -14.58 11.95
N GLY A 149 -19.71 -15.15 12.02
CA GLY A 149 -19.48 -16.54 12.43
C GLY A 149 -19.72 -17.57 11.34
N THR A 150 -20.03 -17.15 10.11
CA THR A 150 -20.20 -18.05 8.97
C THR A 150 -18.90 -18.26 8.20
N ILE A 151 -18.77 -19.41 7.54
CA ILE A 151 -17.73 -19.65 6.55
C ILE A 151 -18.27 -19.21 5.19
N GLY A 152 -17.52 -18.40 4.45
CA GLY A 152 -17.92 -18.02 3.10
C GLY A 152 -16.76 -17.48 2.26
N TRP A 153 -17.09 -17.06 1.04
CA TRP A 153 -16.11 -16.51 0.11
C TRP A 153 -15.86 -15.02 0.36
N THR A 154 -14.59 -14.63 0.31
CA THR A 154 -14.18 -13.24 0.16
C THR A 154 -13.30 -13.07 -1.06
N ASP A 155 -13.33 -11.86 -1.60
CA ASP A 155 -12.43 -11.41 -2.64
C ASP A 155 -10.99 -11.73 -2.24
N ARG A 156 -10.29 -12.50 -3.08
CA ARG A 156 -8.85 -12.67 -2.90
C ARG A 156 -8.24 -11.33 -3.29
N PRO A 157 -7.57 -10.61 -2.35
CA PRO A 157 -6.81 -9.45 -2.76
C PRO A 157 -5.86 -9.91 -3.87
N ALA A 158 -5.78 -9.15 -4.97
CA ALA A 158 -4.91 -9.49 -6.08
C ALA A 158 -3.52 -9.81 -5.51
N GLU A 159 -2.92 -10.92 -5.93
CA GLU A 159 -1.63 -11.39 -5.39
C GLU A 159 -0.48 -10.38 -5.59
N ASN A 160 -0.76 -9.29 -6.31
CA ASN A 160 0.15 -8.22 -6.69
C ASN A 160 -0.35 -6.83 -6.25
N LEU A 161 -0.95 -6.68 -5.06
CA LEU A 161 -1.19 -5.36 -4.47
C LEU A 161 0.15 -4.72 -4.05
N ASN A 162 1.02 -4.45 -5.02
CA ASN A 162 2.30 -3.75 -4.86
C ASN A 162 2.11 -2.23 -4.75
N HIS A 163 0.90 -1.78 -4.41
CA HIS A 163 0.55 -0.37 -4.40
C HIS A 163 -0.40 -0.05 -3.24
N ILE A 164 -0.34 1.20 -2.80
CA ILE A 164 -1.29 1.76 -1.83
C ILE A 164 -2.67 1.82 -2.53
N PRO A 165 -3.76 1.37 -1.89
CA PRO A 165 -5.10 1.45 -2.48
C PRO A 165 -5.54 2.91 -2.67
N LEU A 166 -6.44 3.17 -3.62
CA LEU A 166 -6.96 4.52 -3.90
C LEU A 166 -7.67 5.16 -2.68
N SER A 167 -8.17 4.35 -1.76
CA SER A 167 -8.73 4.79 -0.47
C SER A 167 -7.67 5.33 0.49
N GLY A 168 -6.39 5.19 0.18
CA GLY A 168 -5.28 5.44 1.09
C GLY A 168 -5.14 4.35 2.15
N THR A 169 -4.26 4.59 3.11
CA THR A 169 -4.08 3.73 4.28
C THR A 169 -5.21 3.92 5.29
N GLU A 170 -5.57 2.87 6.04
CA GLU A 170 -6.55 2.99 7.12
C GLU A 170 -6.07 3.93 8.25
N GLN A 171 -7.02 4.55 8.97
CA GLN A 171 -6.70 5.41 10.11
C GLN A 171 -5.90 4.64 11.17
N GLY A 172 -4.76 5.19 11.58
CA GLY A 172 -3.86 4.54 12.55
C GLY A 172 -2.94 3.45 11.97
N LYS A 173 -3.01 3.20 10.66
CA LYS A 173 -2.12 2.27 9.94
C LYS A 173 -1.30 3.01 8.87
N PRO A 174 -0.35 3.87 9.25
CA PRO A 174 0.43 4.65 8.29
C PRO A 174 1.32 3.76 7.41
N ILE A 175 1.90 4.34 6.35
CA ILE A 175 3.03 3.73 5.65
C ILE A 175 4.21 3.68 6.63
N THR A 176 4.69 2.48 6.96
CA THR A 176 5.76 2.27 7.95
C THR A 176 7.14 1.96 7.32
N GLY A 177 7.19 1.76 6.01
CA GLY A 177 8.43 1.63 5.24
C GLY A 177 8.64 2.82 4.30
N ASP A 178 9.71 2.76 3.52
CA ASP A 178 10.02 3.80 2.53
C ASP A 178 8.98 3.80 1.39
N LEU A 179 8.62 4.99 0.93
CA LEU A 179 7.85 5.17 -0.30
C LEU A 179 8.82 5.26 -1.48
N GLU A 180 9.07 4.12 -2.11
CA GLU A 180 9.87 4.06 -3.33
C GLU A 180 9.00 4.37 -4.56
N ILE A 181 9.38 5.41 -5.29
CA ILE A 181 8.74 5.75 -6.56
C ILE A 181 9.67 5.27 -7.67
N HIS A 182 9.32 4.14 -8.30
CA HIS A 182 10.16 3.54 -9.35
C HIS A 182 10.24 4.45 -10.58
N ILE A 183 11.47 4.78 -10.99
CA ILE A 183 11.75 5.55 -12.20
C ILE A 183 12.34 4.59 -13.26
N SER A 184 11.48 3.80 -13.92
CA SER A 184 11.89 2.97 -15.07
C SER A 184 11.97 3.77 -16.38
N SER A 185 11.08 4.76 -16.52
CA SER A 185 10.96 5.70 -17.65
C SER A 185 9.85 6.72 -17.37
N GLY A 186 10.01 7.93 -17.88
CA GLY A 186 9.16 9.10 -17.69
C GLY A 186 9.23 9.72 -16.28
N ASP A 187 8.76 10.96 -16.19
CA ASP A 187 8.65 11.67 -14.93
C ASP A 187 7.70 10.98 -13.95
N LYS A 188 7.90 11.18 -12.65
CA LYS A 188 7.06 10.62 -11.59
C LYS A 188 6.55 11.71 -10.67
N ARG A 189 5.25 11.67 -10.36
CA ARG A 189 4.57 12.77 -9.66
C ARG A 189 3.76 12.28 -8.47
N ILE A 190 3.86 13.01 -7.37
CA ILE A 190 2.80 13.09 -6.36
C ILE A 190 1.93 14.27 -6.78
N ARG A 191 0.65 14.06 -7.10
CA ARG A 191 -0.19 15.08 -7.74
C ARG A 191 -1.62 15.12 -7.21
N SER A 192 -2.25 16.28 -7.35
CA SER A 192 -3.71 16.42 -7.21
C SER A 192 -4.45 15.57 -8.26
N ASN A 193 -5.71 15.26 -7.99
CA ASN A 193 -6.54 14.46 -8.91
C ASN A 193 -6.71 15.14 -10.28
N ASP A 194 -6.79 16.48 -10.31
CA ASP A 194 -6.86 17.28 -11.54
C ASP A 194 -5.47 17.48 -12.22
N GLY A 195 -4.40 17.03 -11.58
CA GLY A 195 -3.02 17.12 -12.06
C GLY A 195 -2.41 18.53 -12.05
N THR A 196 -3.09 19.52 -11.49
CA THR A 196 -2.67 20.93 -11.55
C THR A 196 -1.63 21.31 -10.50
N SER A 197 -1.54 20.58 -9.39
CA SER A 197 -0.51 20.78 -8.36
C SER A 197 0.24 19.47 -8.14
N TYR A 198 1.57 19.52 -8.07
CA TYR A 198 2.39 18.32 -7.97
C TYR A 198 3.79 18.56 -7.41
N ILE A 199 4.40 17.47 -6.95
CA ILE A 199 5.85 17.32 -6.76
C ILE A 199 6.30 16.27 -7.77
N GLU A 200 7.23 16.63 -8.64
CA GLU A 200 7.70 15.82 -9.76
C GLU A 200 9.20 15.53 -9.65
N PHE A 201 9.54 14.25 -9.81
CA PHE A 201 10.90 13.78 -10.05
C PHE A 201 11.06 13.56 -11.56
N ARG A 202 11.83 14.43 -12.21
CA ARG A 202 12.07 14.36 -13.65
C ARG A 202 13.26 13.47 -13.98
N GLU A 203 13.26 12.93 -15.21
CA GLU A 203 14.36 12.08 -15.69
C GLU A 203 15.71 12.80 -15.77
N ASP A 204 15.70 14.13 -15.91
CA ASP A 204 16.90 14.97 -15.95
C ASP A 204 17.49 15.29 -14.55
N GLY A 205 16.90 14.72 -13.50
CA GLY A 205 17.30 14.92 -12.11
C GLY A 205 16.72 16.18 -11.46
N LEU A 206 15.85 16.93 -12.16
CA LEU A 206 15.14 18.05 -11.57
C LEU A 206 14.04 17.58 -10.62
N LEU A 207 13.99 18.20 -9.44
CA LEU A 207 12.83 18.17 -8.56
C LEU A 207 11.98 19.43 -8.85
N GLU A 208 10.79 19.24 -9.41
CA GLU A 208 9.84 20.33 -9.63
C GLU A 208 8.72 20.31 -8.59
N MET A 209 8.40 21.48 -8.04
CA MET A 209 7.22 21.70 -7.22
C MET A 209 6.33 22.72 -7.91
N ASN A 210 5.12 22.30 -8.27
CA ASN A 210 4.17 23.12 -9.01
C ASN A 210 2.87 23.28 -8.22
N ASN A 211 2.31 24.49 -8.24
CA ASN A 211 0.98 24.78 -7.76
C ASN A 211 0.16 25.40 -8.89
N LYS A 212 -1.11 25.00 -8.99
CA LYS A 212 -2.10 25.53 -9.94
C LYS A 212 -1.96 27.04 -10.12
N SER A 213 -2.03 27.50 -11.37
CA SER A 213 -1.94 28.92 -11.77
C SER A 213 -2.65 29.86 -10.78
N GLY A 214 -1.87 30.72 -10.13
CA GLY A 214 -2.34 31.68 -9.12
C GLY A 214 -2.06 31.29 -7.66
N GLY A 215 -1.57 30.07 -7.40
CA GLY A 215 -1.13 29.63 -6.08
C GLY A 215 0.37 29.81 -5.86
N ASN A 216 0.76 30.15 -4.64
CA ASN A 216 2.17 30.19 -4.23
C ASN A 216 2.63 28.80 -3.75
N VAL A 217 3.90 28.47 -3.96
CA VAL A 217 4.59 27.37 -3.26
C VAL A 217 5.31 27.98 -2.06
N TYR A 218 4.82 27.71 -0.85
CA TYR A 218 5.46 28.17 0.39
C TYR A 218 6.45 27.11 0.89
N ILE A 219 7.73 27.44 0.90
CA ILE A 219 8.80 26.59 1.44
C ILE A 219 9.31 27.26 2.72
N SER A 220 9.02 26.65 3.87
CA SER A 220 9.48 27.12 5.18
C SER A 220 10.67 26.27 5.63
N GLY A 221 11.84 26.90 5.77
CA GLY A 221 13.11 26.20 6.02
C GLY A 221 13.63 25.57 4.73
N LEU A 222 14.61 26.22 4.10
CA LEU A 222 15.35 25.70 2.95
C LEU A 222 16.83 25.90 3.21
N ASP A 223 17.52 24.83 3.57
CA ASP A 223 18.97 24.85 3.69
C ASP A 223 19.60 24.33 2.40
N ILE A 224 20.40 25.19 1.76
CA ILE A 224 21.11 24.87 0.51
C ILE A 224 22.58 24.68 0.86
N TYR A 225 23.03 23.42 0.89
CA TYR A 225 24.42 23.05 1.18
C TYR A 225 25.14 22.62 -0.10
N GLY A 226 26.19 23.35 -0.47
CA GLY A 226 27.12 22.94 -1.51
C GLY A 226 28.30 22.17 -0.92
N SER A 227 28.65 21.01 -1.48
CA SER A 227 29.83 20.23 -1.06
C SER A 227 31.12 20.68 -1.76
N GLN A 228 31.01 21.53 -2.79
CA GLN A 228 32.14 22.01 -3.57
C GLN A 228 32.44 23.49 -3.28
N PRO A 229 33.65 23.83 -2.77
CA PRO A 229 34.03 25.22 -2.46
C PRO A 229 34.01 26.18 -3.66
N GLN A 230 34.01 25.65 -4.89
CA GLN A 230 33.96 26.42 -6.13
C GLN A 230 32.59 26.38 -6.83
N GLY A 231 31.59 25.73 -6.21
CA GLY A 231 30.24 25.66 -6.76
C GLY A 231 29.54 27.02 -6.70
N GLN A 232 28.88 27.40 -7.79
CA GLN A 232 28.00 28.57 -7.81
C GLN A 232 26.71 28.17 -7.09
N GLY A 233 26.44 28.76 -5.91
CA GLY A 233 25.34 28.34 -5.01
C GLY A 233 23.95 28.31 -5.66
N ILE A 234 23.20 29.40 -5.57
CA ILE A 234 21.91 29.54 -6.29
C ILE A 234 22.16 30.33 -7.56
N VAL A 235 21.87 29.72 -8.71
CA VAL A 235 21.95 30.35 -10.04
C VAL A 235 20.60 30.27 -10.73
N GLY A 236 20.19 31.37 -11.36
CA GLY A 236 19.05 31.37 -12.27
C GLY A 236 19.50 31.00 -13.68
N SER A 237 18.60 30.41 -14.49
CA SER A 237 18.87 30.14 -15.91
C SER A 237 18.91 31.40 -16.78
N TYR A 238 18.38 32.53 -16.28
CA TYR A 238 18.33 33.82 -16.95
C TYR A 238 18.73 34.95 -15.99
N TYR A 239 19.17 36.08 -16.56
CA TYR A 239 19.39 37.30 -15.81
C TYR A 239 18.06 38.05 -15.61
N TYR A 240 17.73 38.33 -14.35
CA TYR A 240 16.47 38.99 -13.97
C TYR A 240 16.67 40.36 -13.31
N GLY A 241 17.91 40.89 -13.29
CA GLY A 241 18.24 42.10 -12.53
C GLY A 241 17.47 43.35 -12.97
N ASP A 242 17.10 43.44 -14.25
CA ASP A 242 16.35 44.59 -14.77
C ASP A 242 14.88 44.60 -14.34
N SER A 243 14.35 43.44 -13.92
CA SER A 243 13.00 43.29 -13.37
C SER A 243 12.98 43.33 -11.84
N TYR A 244 14.08 43.75 -11.22
CA TYR A 244 14.19 43.88 -9.78
C TYR A 244 13.13 44.81 -9.21
N GLN A 245 12.54 44.40 -8.10
CA GLN A 245 11.74 45.22 -7.21
C GLN A 245 12.27 45.04 -5.80
N ASP A 246 11.92 45.94 -4.87
CA ASP A 246 12.45 45.95 -3.50
C ASP A 246 12.32 44.61 -2.74
N ASN A 247 11.39 43.74 -3.18
CA ASN A 247 11.15 42.42 -2.58
C ASN A 247 11.68 41.24 -3.42
N SER A 248 12.48 41.48 -4.46
CA SER A 248 13.13 40.43 -5.25
C SER A 248 14.33 39.82 -4.51
N PHE A 249 14.59 38.51 -4.70
CA PHE A 249 15.72 37.83 -4.07
C PHE A 249 17.07 38.34 -4.64
N ILE A 250 17.99 38.75 -3.76
CA ILE A 250 19.25 39.41 -4.14
C ILE A 250 20.45 38.44 -4.09
N GLN A 251 21.25 38.39 -5.17
CA GLN A 251 22.66 38.00 -5.04
C GLN A 251 23.45 39.18 -4.44
N LYS A 252 23.76 39.05 -3.15
CA LYS A 252 24.30 40.07 -2.24
C LYS A 252 25.48 40.89 -2.79
N LYS A 253 26.40 40.28 -3.56
CA LYS A 253 27.61 40.98 -4.06
C LYS A 253 27.37 41.88 -5.28
N TYR A 254 26.23 41.72 -5.97
CA TYR A 254 25.84 42.54 -7.13
C TYR A 254 25.08 43.80 -6.70
N ALA A 255 24.15 43.67 -5.75
CA ALA A 255 23.43 44.82 -5.19
C ALA A 255 24.38 45.80 -4.49
N ASP A 256 25.34 45.28 -3.71
CA ASP A 256 26.31 46.08 -2.95
C ASP A 256 27.32 46.85 -3.85
N LYS A 257 27.39 46.59 -5.18
CA LYS A 257 28.34 47.26 -6.12
C LYS A 257 27.69 48.26 -7.09
N GLN A 258 26.36 48.34 -7.17
CA GLN A 258 25.69 49.05 -8.28
C GLN A 258 24.82 50.27 -7.88
N GLN A 259 24.47 50.50 -6.61
CA GLN A 259 23.56 51.60 -6.26
C GLN A 259 24.23 52.87 -5.70
N SER A 260 25.23 53.42 -6.39
CA SER A 260 25.61 54.84 -6.20
C SER A 260 26.08 55.57 -7.47
N TYR A 261 26.31 54.87 -8.59
CA TYR A 261 26.88 55.49 -9.79
C TYR A 261 26.17 55.03 -11.07
N SER A 262 25.49 55.95 -11.75
CA SER A 262 25.00 55.72 -13.11
C SER A 262 26.18 55.56 -14.05
N LYS A 263 26.36 54.35 -14.60
CA LYS A 263 27.39 54.04 -15.60
C LYS A 263 27.06 54.60 -16.99
N GLU A 264 25.77 54.81 -17.26
CA GLU A 264 25.31 55.38 -18.52
C GLU A 264 25.36 56.91 -18.48
N GLU A 265 25.59 57.50 -19.65
CA GLU A 265 25.52 58.94 -19.84
C GLU A 265 24.05 59.37 -19.80
N VAL A 266 23.73 60.34 -18.95
CA VAL A 266 22.37 60.84 -18.78
C VAL A 266 22.34 62.33 -19.10
N LYS A 267 21.41 62.76 -19.96
CA LYS A 267 21.13 64.18 -20.20
C LYS A 267 20.47 64.78 -18.95
N THR A 268 21.08 65.78 -18.32
CA THR A 268 20.64 66.28 -17.00
C THR A 268 19.44 67.22 -17.06
N GLY A 269 19.07 67.68 -18.26
CA GLY A 269 18.07 68.73 -18.47
C GLY A 269 18.59 70.15 -18.25
N GLY A 270 19.82 70.31 -17.73
CA GLY A 270 20.49 71.60 -17.60
C GLY A 270 21.11 72.08 -18.92
N LEU A 271 21.24 73.40 -19.05
CA LEU A 271 21.98 74.05 -20.13
C LEU A 271 23.21 74.76 -19.56
N TRP A 272 24.32 74.71 -20.29
CA TRP A 272 25.51 75.49 -19.99
C TRP A 272 25.34 76.94 -20.44
N ILE A 273 26.27 77.84 -20.07
CA ILE A 273 26.21 79.28 -20.37
C ILE A 273 26.11 79.62 -21.87
N ASN A 274 26.47 78.68 -22.74
CA ASN A 274 26.37 78.78 -24.20
C ASN A 274 25.11 78.09 -24.76
N ASN A 275 24.10 77.84 -23.93
CA ASN A 275 22.85 77.14 -24.26
C ASN A 275 23.01 75.68 -24.74
N LYS A 276 24.18 75.06 -24.57
CA LYS A 276 24.35 73.63 -24.90
C LYS A 276 23.85 72.73 -23.77
N PRO A 277 23.30 71.53 -24.08
CA PRO A 277 22.88 70.59 -23.05
C PRO A 277 24.03 70.05 -22.21
N ILE A 278 23.74 69.78 -20.94
CA ILE A 278 24.67 69.15 -19.99
C ILE A 278 24.36 67.64 -19.89
N TYR A 279 25.39 66.82 -19.97
CA TYR A 279 25.36 65.38 -19.76
C TYR A 279 26.12 65.03 -18.50
N ARG A 280 25.69 63.98 -17.79
CA ARG A 280 26.38 63.43 -16.61
C ARG A 280 26.75 61.98 -16.87
N LYS A 281 27.98 61.60 -16.57
CA LYS A 281 28.44 60.20 -16.64
C LYS A 281 29.41 59.90 -15.51
N THR A 282 29.33 58.67 -14.96
CA THR A 282 30.28 58.19 -13.96
C THR A 282 31.11 57.04 -14.52
N VAL A 283 32.43 57.08 -14.30
CA VAL A 283 33.37 56.04 -14.72
C VAL A 283 34.21 55.64 -13.53
N VAL A 284 34.38 54.33 -13.34
CA VAL A 284 35.23 53.76 -12.28
C VAL A 284 36.45 53.14 -12.93
N PHE A 285 37.63 53.65 -12.60
CA PHE A 285 38.92 53.15 -13.03
C PHE A 285 39.53 52.33 -11.90
N THR A 286 39.76 51.03 -12.14
CA THR A 286 40.39 50.11 -11.18
C THR A 286 41.82 49.72 -11.57
N GLN A 287 42.32 50.30 -12.67
CA GLN A 287 43.65 50.05 -13.21
C GLN A 287 44.19 51.39 -13.70
N ILE A 288 44.92 52.07 -12.83
CA ILE A 288 45.51 53.37 -13.17
C ILE A 288 46.86 53.14 -13.86
N PRO A 289 47.15 53.82 -14.98
CA PRO A 289 48.46 53.75 -15.60
C PRO A 289 49.57 54.17 -14.63
N ARG A 290 50.75 53.56 -14.77
CA ARG A 290 51.90 53.83 -13.88
C ARG A 290 52.30 55.30 -13.82
N ASN A 291 52.10 56.05 -14.90
CA ASN A 291 52.39 57.47 -15.00
C ASN A 291 51.29 58.39 -14.42
N GLY A 292 50.18 57.83 -13.91
CA GLY A 292 49.10 58.61 -13.30
C GLY A 292 48.22 59.37 -14.30
N ILE A 293 48.41 59.16 -15.61
CA ILE A 293 47.67 59.84 -16.68
C ILE A 293 46.59 58.89 -17.22
N ILE A 294 45.34 59.34 -17.19
CA ILE A 294 44.17 58.60 -17.67
C ILE A 294 43.56 59.35 -18.84
N GLU A 295 43.46 58.69 -20.00
CA GLU A 295 42.78 59.25 -21.17
C GLU A 295 41.26 59.20 -20.99
N LEU A 296 40.59 60.32 -21.17
CA LEU A 296 39.15 60.47 -20.95
C LEU A 296 38.32 60.28 -22.21
N GLU A 297 38.89 60.53 -23.40
CA GLU A 297 38.19 60.39 -24.69
C GLU A 297 37.50 59.03 -24.87
N PRO A 298 38.13 57.87 -24.55
CA PRO A 298 37.48 56.56 -24.67
C PRO A 298 36.26 56.38 -23.76
N HIS A 299 36.16 57.19 -22.70
CA HIS A 299 35.15 57.01 -21.64
C HIS A 299 34.04 58.05 -21.69
N PHE A 300 34.32 59.27 -22.14
CA PHE A 300 33.36 60.38 -22.15
C PHE A 300 33.11 60.97 -23.56
N GLY A 301 33.78 60.48 -24.60
CA GLY A 301 33.52 60.87 -25.98
C GLY A 301 33.98 62.29 -26.31
N ASP A 302 33.19 63.00 -27.12
CA ASP A 302 33.52 64.31 -27.70
C ASP A 302 33.27 65.49 -26.75
N MET A 303 33.77 65.38 -25.51
CA MET A 303 33.65 66.45 -24.51
C MET A 303 34.18 67.79 -25.04
N GLU A 304 33.41 68.85 -24.84
CA GLU A 304 33.79 70.23 -25.16
C GLU A 304 34.18 71.01 -23.90
N VAL A 305 33.32 71.02 -22.89
CA VAL A 305 33.54 71.73 -21.62
C VAL A 305 33.14 70.83 -20.46
N ILE A 306 34.03 70.71 -19.48
CA ILE A 306 33.71 70.15 -18.17
C ILE A 306 33.02 71.24 -17.34
N VAL A 307 31.75 71.00 -17.01
CA VAL A 307 30.89 71.89 -16.22
C VAL A 307 31.12 71.68 -14.73
N SER A 308 31.17 70.42 -14.31
CA SER A 308 31.44 70.05 -12.93
C SER A 308 32.07 68.67 -12.86
N ASN A 309 32.74 68.38 -11.75
CA ASN A 309 33.28 67.05 -11.48
C ASN A 309 33.04 66.65 -10.03
N GLN A 310 32.89 65.35 -9.82
CA GLN A 310 32.93 64.71 -8.51
C GLN A 310 33.87 63.52 -8.62
N MET A 311 34.82 63.46 -7.71
CA MET A 311 35.84 62.42 -7.69
C MET A 311 35.84 61.68 -6.37
N PHE A 312 36.15 60.41 -6.42
CA PHE A 312 36.47 59.60 -5.26
C PHE A 312 37.65 58.70 -5.58
N THR A 313 38.66 58.69 -4.72
CA THR A 313 39.87 57.89 -4.89
C THR A 313 40.09 57.03 -3.66
N GLU A 314 40.33 55.74 -3.87
CA GLU A 314 40.82 54.80 -2.87
C GLU A 314 42.26 54.43 -3.20
N TRP A 315 43.15 54.68 -2.24
CA TRP A 315 44.58 54.51 -2.38
C TRP A 315 45.19 53.97 -1.07
N TYR A 316 45.15 52.66 -0.89
CA TYR A 316 45.55 51.99 0.35
C TYR A 316 47.06 52.06 0.58
N ASN A 317 47.88 52.05 -0.47
CA ASN A 317 49.32 52.24 -0.33
C ASN A 317 49.70 53.60 0.31
N MET A 318 48.78 54.57 0.33
CA MET A 318 48.94 55.86 0.99
C MET A 318 48.00 56.04 2.20
N ASP A 319 47.29 54.99 2.61
CA ASP A 319 46.22 55.04 3.61
C ASP A 319 45.24 56.20 3.35
N ALA A 320 44.91 56.44 2.07
CA ALA A 320 44.11 57.57 1.63
C ALA A 320 42.81 57.11 0.95
N ALA A 321 41.68 57.62 1.43
CA ALA A 321 40.41 57.59 0.75
C ALA A 321 39.81 58.99 0.79
N PHE A 322 39.63 59.63 -0.37
CA PHE A 322 39.25 61.03 -0.42
C PHE A 322 38.35 61.36 -1.61
N SER A 323 37.57 62.43 -1.43
CA SER A 323 36.79 63.04 -2.50
C SER A 323 37.34 64.41 -2.87
N GLY A 324 37.35 64.71 -4.16
CA GLY A 324 37.81 65.98 -4.72
C GLY A 324 39.24 65.95 -5.28
N ASN A 325 39.72 67.14 -5.67
CA ASN A 325 40.89 67.30 -6.54
C ASN A 325 42.24 67.30 -5.81
N GLN A 326 42.23 67.23 -4.48
CA GLN A 326 43.47 67.18 -3.71
C GLN A 326 43.32 66.36 -2.43
N PHE A 327 44.42 65.74 -2.03
CA PHE A 327 44.54 65.10 -0.73
C PHE A 327 45.63 65.78 0.08
N LYS A 328 45.23 66.58 1.09
CA LYS A 328 46.12 67.23 2.07
C LYS A 328 47.29 68.03 1.45
N GLY A 329 47.15 68.51 0.21
CA GLY A 329 48.22 69.18 -0.53
C GLY A 329 49.41 68.30 -0.94
N LEU A 330 49.24 66.97 -0.84
CA LEU A 330 50.24 65.96 -1.18
C LEU A 330 49.97 65.34 -2.55
N ALA A 331 48.71 64.97 -2.81
CA ALA A 331 48.25 64.47 -4.10
C ALA A 331 47.31 65.47 -4.74
N PHE A 332 47.44 65.66 -6.05
CA PHE A 332 46.61 66.52 -6.87
C PHE A 332 46.03 65.72 -8.02
N ILE A 333 44.74 65.93 -8.30
CA ILE A 333 44.06 65.39 -9.46
C ILE A 333 43.65 66.57 -10.32
N SER A 334 44.26 66.67 -11.49
CA SER A 334 43.95 67.69 -12.49
C SER A 334 43.14 67.08 -13.62
N LEU A 335 42.12 67.82 -14.08
CA LEU A 335 41.30 67.44 -15.22
C LEU A 335 41.43 68.47 -16.33
N ASP A 336 41.57 67.96 -17.55
CA ASP A 336 41.19 68.67 -18.76
C ASP A 336 40.19 67.82 -19.57
N THR A 337 39.83 68.26 -20.78
CA THR A 337 38.85 67.55 -21.62
C THR A 337 39.39 66.26 -22.24
N LEU A 338 40.68 65.99 -22.13
CA LEU A 338 41.38 64.83 -22.70
C LEU A 338 41.94 63.91 -21.61
N LEU A 339 42.44 64.46 -20.51
CA LEU A 339 43.23 63.75 -19.51
C LEU A 339 42.74 64.01 -18.08
N ALA A 340 42.77 62.97 -17.26
CA ALA A 340 42.84 63.08 -15.81
C ALA A 340 44.26 62.71 -15.36
N THR A 341 44.93 63.63 -14.66
CA THR A 341 46.32 63.47 -14.24
C THR A 341 46.41 63.47 -12.73
N ILE A 342 46.99 62.41 -12.17
CA ILE A 342 47.21 62.23 -10.73
C ILE A 342 48.69 62.41 -10.44
N GLU A 343 49.02 63.38 -9.58
CA GLU A 343 50.40 63.73 -9.26
C GLU A 343 50.62 63.84 -7.75
N LEU A 344 51.77 63.35 -7.29
CA LEU A 344 52.29 63.58 -5.94
C LEU A 344 53.36 64.67 -5.97
N LYS A 345 53.20 65.66 -5.09
CA LYS A 345 54.06 66.86 -5.02
C LYS A 345 55.54 66.54 -4.82
N ASP A 346 55.85 65.58 -3.97
CA ASP A 346 57.22 65.26 -3.55
C ASP A 346 57.68 63.87 -4.03
N ALA A 347 56.97 63.27 -4.99
CA ALA A 347 57.27 61.94 -5.53
C ALA A 347 56.93 61.84 -7.04
N PRO A 348 57.71 62.51 -7.91
CA PRO A 348 57.41 62.56 -9.35
C PRO A 348 57.46 61.19 -10.04
N ASP A 349 58.26 60.24 -9.53
CA ASP A 349 58.42 58.89 -10.07
C ASP A 349 57.52 57.84 -9.40
N TYR A 350 56.49 58.25 -8.66
CA TYR A 350 55.58 57.32 -7.99
C TYR A 350 54.86 56.42 -9.00
N ASN A 351 54.69 55.13 -8.65
CA ASN A 351 53.91 54.21 -9.47
C ASN A 351 52.42 54.26 -9.13
N TYR A 352 51.65 55.04 -9.90
CA TYR A 352 50.21 55.24 -9.67
C TYR A 352 49.35 54.00 -9.95
N SER A 353 49.92 52.92 -10.52
CA SER A 353 49.20 51.64 -10.66
C SER A 353 48.82 50.99 -9.33
N ASN A 354 49.33 51.53 -8.23
CA ASN A 354 49.01 51.13 -6.87
C ASN A 354 47.70 51.74 -6.33
N ILE A 355 47.02 52.60 -7.09
CA ILE A 355 45.70 53.13 -6.73
C ILE A 355 44.65 52.04 -7.00
N GLU A 356 43.86 51.68 -5.99
CA GLU A 356 42.84 50.62 -6.09
C GLU A 356 41.65 51.04 -6.93
N SER A 357 41.15 52.26 -6.70
CA SER A 357 40.08 52.80 -7.53
C SER A 357 40.09 54.31 -7.61
N PHE A 358 39.76 54.82 -8.79
CA PHE A 358 39.46 56.22 -9.05
C PHE A 358 38.10 56.29 -9.73
N THR A 359 37.12 56.87 -9.06
CA THR A 359 35.78 57.12 -9.58
C THR A 359 35.67 58.57 -9.98
N LEU A 360 35.23 58.80 -11.21
CA LEU A 360 35.11 60.12 -11.82
C LEU A 360 33.71 60.29 -12.40
N THR A 361 32.95 61.20 -11.80
CA THR A 361 31.69 61.72 -12.34
C THR A 361 31.95 63.07 -12.97
N ILE A 362 31.64 63.23 -14.25
CA ILE A 362 31.75 64.51 -14.94
C ILE A 362 30.37 64.93 -15.43
N GLU A 363 30.07 66.21 -15.24
CA GLU A 363 29.05 66.91 -16.03
C GLU A 363 29.72 67.72 -17.13
N TYR A 364 29.28 67.57 -18.38
CA TYR A 364 29.96 68.17 -19.53
C TYR A 364 29.01 68.50 -20.69
N THR A 365 29.46 69.39 -21.58
CA THR A 365 28.85 69.64 -22.89
C THR A 365 29.60 68.89 -24.00
N LYS A 366 28.96 68.68 -25.15
CA LYS A 366 29.55 67.99 -26.31
C LYS A 366 29.89 68.93 -27.46
N LYS A 367 30.93 68.59 -28.22
CA LYS A 367 31.34 69.33 -29.41
C LYS A 367 30.30 69.21 -30.53
N SER A 368 29.67 68.04 -30.66
CA SER A 368 28.62 67.77 -31.65
C SER A 368 27.36 68.59 -31.44
N ASP A 369 27.10 69.07 -30.22
CA ASP A 369 25.84 69.72 -29.87
C ASP A 369 25.82 71.19 -30.29
N VAL A 370 24.70 71.60 -30.91
CA VAL A 370 24.40 72.99 -31.24
C VAL A 370 23.67 73.64 -30.04
N PRO A 371 23.93 74.92 -29.74
CA PRO A 371 23.15 75.67 -28.75
C PRO A 371 21.63 75.56 -29.00
N VAL A 372 20.86 75.31 -27.94
CA VAL A 372 19.40 75.16 -28.00
C VAL A 372 18.69 76.51 -27.84
#